data_AF-A0A392QZ88-F1
#
_entry.id   AF-A0A392QZ88-F1
#
_cell.length_a   1.000
_cell.length_b   1.000
_cell.length_c   1.000
_cell.angle_alpha   90.00
_cell.angle_beta   90.00
_cell.angle_gamma   90.00
#
_symmetry.space_group_name_H-M   'P 1'
#
loop_
_entity.id
_entity.type
_entity.pdbx_description
1 polymer ?
#
loop_
_entity_poly.entity_id
_entity_poly.type
_entity_poly.pdbx_seq_one_letter_code
_entity_poly.pdbx_strand_id
1 'polypeptide(L)'
;MDKLPVEELVNKLHNVLAEKRYLVVLDDIWGMEVWDSLKYAFPKRKLGSKILLTTRIWEVALHADGHSHPHQLRPLNQDESFALLRSKAFPGASVIPSEFEDLAKEIVVKCEGLPLAVVVIG
;
A
#
# COMPACT_ATOMS: atom_id res chain seq x y z
N MET A 1 -30.65 8.47 -2.91
CA MET A 1 -30.28 7.03 -2.90
C MET A 1 -30.29 6.60 -1.46
N ASP A 2 -31.24 5.77 -1.06
CA ASP A 2 -31.24 5.21 0.29
C ASP A 2 -30.01 4.31 0.45
N LYS A 3 -29.27 4.53 1.54
CA LYS A 3 -28.08 3.73 1.85
C LYS A 3 -28.55 2.34 2.27
N LEU A 4 -28.14 1.33 1.51
CA LEU A 4 -28.37 -0.06 1.90
C LEU A 4 -27.66 -0.35 3.24
N PRO A 5 -28.24 -1.18 4.12
CA PRO A 5 -27.56 -1.65 5.31
C PRO A 5 -26.24 -2.36 4.95
N VAL A 6 -25.22 -2.21 5.81
CA VAL A 6 -23.89 -2.79 5.59
C VAL A 6 -23.96 -4.30 5.37
N GLU A 7 -24.81 -5.00 6.13
CA GLU A 7 -25.04 -6.43 6.00
C GLU A 7 -25.56 -6.82 4.61
N GLU A 8 -26.45 -6.02 4.01
CA GLU A 8 -26.96 -6.28 2.67
C GLU A 8 -25.86 -6.10 1.61
N LEU A 9 -24.99 -5.10 1.79
CA LEU A 9 -23.84 -4.88 0.92
C LEU A 9 -22.83 -6.03 1.02
N VAL A 10 -22.53 -6.51 2.22
CA VAL A 10 -21.66 -7.66 2.48
C VAL A 10 -22.21 -8.91 1.78
N ASN A 11 -23.51 -9.18 1.92
CA ASN A 11 -24.17 -10.32 1.28
C ASN A 11 -24.15 -10.22 -0.25
N LYS A 12 -24.42 -9.04 -0.79
CA LYS A 12 -24.34 -8.80 -2.25
C LYS A 12 -22.93 -9.05 -2.76
N LEU A 13 -21.91 -8.52 -2.10
CA LEU A 13 -20.52 -8.72 -2.50
C LEU A 13 -20.13 -10.21 -2.39
N HIS A 14 -20.49 -10.88 -1.30
CA HIS A 14 -20.27 -12.32 -1.13
C HIS A 14 -20.85 -13.12 -2.30
N ASN A 15 -22.10 -12.87 -2.68
CA ASN A 15 -22.76 -13.60 -3.76
C ASN A 15 -22.09 -13.35 -5.12
N VAL A 16 -21.62 -12.11 -5.38
CA VAL A 16 -20.87 -11.79 -6.60
C VAL A 16 -19.53 -12.54 -6.65
N LEU A 17 -18.87 -12.70 -5.50
CA LEU A 17 -17.54 -13.33 -5.39
C LEU A 17 -17.60 -14.85 -5.25
N ALA A 18 -18.70 -15.43 -4.77
CA ALA A 18 -18.84 -16.86 -4.47
C ALA A 18 -18.43 -17.76 -5.63
N GLU A 19 -18.79 -17.37 -6.85
CA GLU A 19 -18.50 -18.15 -8.05
C GLU A 19 -17.34 -17.64 -8.89
N LYS A 20 -16.57 -16.67 -8.40
CA LYS A 20 -15.47 -16.05 -9.14
C LYS A 20 -14.13 -16.25 -8.43
N ARG A 21 -13.06 -16.34 -9.22
CA ARG A 21 -11.71 -16.10 -8.71
C ARG A 21 -11.52 -14.58 -8.64
N TYR A 22 -11.01 -14.09 -7.52
CA TYR A 22 -10.89 -12.65 -7.30
C TYR A 22 -9.53 -12.24 -6.73
N LEU A 23 -9.13 -11.02 -7.04
CA LEU A 23 -8.12 -10.26 -6.33
C LEU A 23 -8.78 -8.96 -5.88
N VAL A 24 -8.85 -8.74 -4.57
CA VAL A 24 -9.41 -7.52 -3.99
C VAL A 24 -8.32 -6.79 -3.23
N VAL A 25 -8.16 -5.50 -3.49
CA VAL A 25 -7.23 -4.63 -2.76
C VAL A 25 -8.03 -3.74 -1.81
N LEU A 26 -7.76 -3.88 -0.52
CA LEU A 26 -8.31 -3.06 0.54
C LEU A 26 -7.23 -2.09 0.98
N ASP A 27 -7.31 -0.86 0.48
CA ASP A 27 -6.31 0.16 0.77
C ASP A 27 -6.66 0.93 2.04
N ASP A 28 -5.63 1.23 2.84
CA ASP A 28 -5.68 2.11 4.02
C ASP A 28 -6.77 1.74 5.04
N ILE A 29 -6.67 0.54 5.64
CA ILE A 29 -7.58 0.09 6.71
C ILE A 29 -7.09 0.57 8.09
N TRP A 30 -7.93 1.31 8.82
CA TRP A 30 -7.56 2.00 10.07
C TRP A 30 -7.98 1.29 11.35
N GLY A 31 -8.74 0.19 11.28
CA GLY A 31 -9.27 -0.48 12.46
C GLY A 31 -9.59 -1.95 12.24
N MET A 32 -9.49 -2.74 13.31
CA MET A 32 -9.80 -4.17 13.28
C MET A 32 -11.29 -4.41 13.01
N GLU A 33 -12.15 -3.55 13.56
CA GLU A 33 -13.59 -3.56 13.39
C GLU A 33 -14.00 -3.39 11.92
N VAL A 34 -13.24 -2.62 11.15
CA VAL A 34 -13.48 -2.44 9.71
C VAL A 34 -13.24 -3.75 8.99
N TRP A 35 -12.11 -4.43 9.26
CA TRP A 35 -11.86 -5.76 8.71
C TRP A 35 -12.91 -6.78 9.17
N ASP A 36 -13.29 -6.76 10.45
CA ASP A 36 -14.28 -7.67 11.00
C ASP A 36 -15.65 -7.53 10.33
N SER A 37 -16.03 -6.33 9.93
CA SER A 37 -17.26 -6.09 9.16
C SER A 37 -17.19 -6.59 7.71
N LEU A 38 -16.01 -6.56 7.09
CA LEU A 38 -15.81 -6.86 5.66
C LEU A 38 -15.45 -8.31 5.39
N LYS A 39 -14.77 -9.01 6.32
CA LYS A 39 -14.20 -10.34 6.08
C LYS A 39 -15.23 -11.37 5.61
N TYR A 40 -16.49 -11.22 6.04
CA TYR A 40 -17.60 -12.09 5.66
C TYR A 40 -18.06 -11.93 4.21
N ALA A 41 -17.68 -10.83 3.55
CA ALA A 41 -17.96 -10.63 2.14
C ALA A 41 -17.09 -11.52 1.22
N PHE A 42 -16.05 -12.16 1.75
CA PHE A 42 -15.03 -12.86 0.96
C PHE A 42 -15.09 -14.39 1.15
N PRO A 43 -15.69 -15.13 0.20
CA PRO A 43 -15.83 -16.58 0.30
C PRO A 43 -14.50 -17.33 0.09
N LYS A 44 -14.18 -18.27 1.00
CA LYS A 44 -12.96 -19.09 0.97
C LYS A 44 -12.96 -20.25 -0.05
N ARG A 45 -13.99 -20.35 -0.90
CA ARG A 45 -14.32 -21.59 -1.64
C ARG A 45 -13.50 -21.85 -2.90
N LYS A 46 -12.83 -20.85 -3.48
CA LYS A 46 -12.08 -21.00 -4.74
C LYS A 46 -10.57 -20.85 -4.55
N LEU A 47 -9.84 -21.89 -4.93
CA LEU A 47 -8.38 -21.88 -5.02
C LEU A 47 -7.91 -20.71 -5.89
N GLY A 48 -6.97 -19.92 -5.35
CA GLY A 48 -6.34 -18.82 -6.06
C GLY A 48 -7.03 -17.45 -5.94
N SER A 49 -8.10 -17.31 -5.15
CA SER A 49 -8.60 -16.00 -4.71
C SER A 49 -7.66 -15.38 -3.67
N LYS A 50 -7.46 -14.06 -3.74
CA LYS A 50 -6.56 -13.31 -2.86
C LYS A 50 -7.16 -11.99 -2.42
N ILE A 51 -6.78 -11.56 -1.22
CA ILE A 51 -7.04 -10.22 -0.70
C ILE A 51 -5.67 -9.61 -0.39
N LEU A 52 -5.44 -8.39 -0.86
CA LEU A 52 -4.30 -7.59 -0.45
C LEU A 52 -4.83 -6.45 0.41
N LEU A 53 -4.42 -6.41 1.67
CA LEU A 53 -4.77 -5.34 2.60
C LEU A 53 -3.54 -4.48 2.86
N THR A 54 -3.68 -3.17 2.78
CA THR A 54 -2.66 -2.21 3.22
C THR A 54 -3.16 -1.48 4.46
N THR A 55 -2.26 -1.21 5.40
CA THR A 55 -2.55 -0.48 6.63
C THR A 55 -1.26 0.12 7.17
N ARG A 56 -1.40 1.17 7.98
CA ARG A 56 -0.29 1.77 8.74
C ARG A 56 -0.18 1.18 10.15
N ILE A 57 -1.12 0.33 10.56
CA ILE A 57 -1.26 -0.19 11.91
C ILE A 57 -0.91 -1.68 11.90
N TRP A 58 0.18 -2.04 12.59
CA TRP A 58 0.71 -3.40 12.60
C TRP A 58 -0.30 -4.42 13.12
N GLU A 59 -1.01 -4.06 14.17
CA GLU A 59 -2.02 -4.88 14.85
C GLU A 59 -3.20 -5.21 13.92
N VAL A 60 -3.59 -4.27 13.06
CA VAL A 60 -4.64 -4.48 12.06
C VAL A 60 -4.20 -5.53 11.04
N ALA A 61 -2.94 -5.49 10.58
CA ALA A 61 -2.43 -6.47 9.63
C ALA A 61 -2.35 -7.89 10.25
N LEU A 62 -1.90 -8.00 11.49
CA LEU A 62 -1.89 -9.26 12.24
C LEU A 62 -3.30 -9.81 12.49
N HIS A 63 -4.25 -8.95 12.83
CA HIS A 63 -5.65 -9.36 13.01
C HIS A 63 -6.29 -9.81 11.70
N ALA A 64 -5.91 -9.20 10.57
CA ALA A 64 -6.47 -9.53 9.27
C ALA A 64 -6.12 -10.95 8.80
N ASP A 65 -4.88 -11.38 9.05
CA ASP A 65 -4.43 -12.75 8.80
C ASP A 65 -3.46 -13.23 9.88
N GLY A 66 -3.99 -13.96 10.87
CA GLY A 66 -3.18 -14.53 11.94
C GLY A 66 -2.26 -15.70 11.54
N HIS A 67 -2.27 -16.14 10.27
CA HIS A 67 -1.45 -17.26 9.80
C HIS A 67 -0.19 -16.81 9.05
N SER A 68 -0.16 -15.56 8.57
CA SER A 68 0.97 -15.03 7.82
C SER A 68 1.60 -13.84 8.53
N HIS A 69 2.89 -13.61 8.27
CA HIS A 69 3.57 -12.43 8.78
C HIS A 69 3.27 -11.24 7.86
N PRO A 70 2.82 -10.09 8.39
CA PRO A 70 2.59 -8.91 7.58
C PRO A 70 3.85 -8.50 6.80
N HIS A 71 3.66 -8.09 5.55
CA HIS A 71 4.75 -7.56 4.75
C HIS A 71 5.04 -6.10 5.15
N GLN A 72 6.08 -5.90 5.95
CA GLN A 72 6.54 -4.56 6.33
C GLN A 72 7.33 -3.93 5.18
N LEU A 73 6.81 -2.83 4.62
CA LEU A 73 7.54 -2.05 3.64
C LEU A 73 8.74 -1.38 4.29
N ARG A 74 9.93 -1.56 3.69
CA ARG A 74 11.15 -0.90 4.13
C ARG A 74 11.26 0.51 3.53
N PRO A 75 11.99 1.43 4.19
CA PRO A 75 12.47 2.65 3.55
C PRO A 75 13.35 2.34 2.34
N LEU A 76 13.47 3.32 1.44
CA LEU A 76 14.45 3.28 0.36
C LEU A 76 15.86 3.37 0.94
N ASN A 77 16.81 2.71 0.27
CA ASN A 77 18.22 2.98 0.54
C ASN A 77 18.67 4.27 -0.16
N GLN A 78 19.90 4.72 0.11
CA GLN A 78 20.41 5.97 -0.44
C GLN A 78 20.46 5.96 -1.97
N ASP A 79 20.87 4.86 -2.61
CA ASP A 79 20.94 4.77 -4.07
C ASP A 79 19.54 4.84 -4.71
N GLU A 80 18.56 4.17 -4.12
CA GLU A 80 17.15 4.20 -4.54
C GLU A 80 16.55 5.59 -4.36
N SER A 81 16.80 6.24 -3.23
CA SER A 81 16.38 7.62 -2.97
C SER A 81 17.03 8.61 -3.92
N PHE A 82 18.32 8.43 -4.24
CA PHE A 82 19.03 9.29 -5.20
C PHE A 82 18.50 9.10 -6.62
N ALA A 83 18.24 7.86 -7.03
CA ALA A 83 17.61 7.55 -8.31
C ALA A 83 16.21 8.15 -8.42
N LEU A 84 15.40 8.07 -7.34
CA LEU A 84 14.09 8.68 -7.27
C LEU A 84 14.17 10.20 -7.35
N LEU A 85 15.07 10.84 -6.59
CA LEU A 85 15.29 12.29 -6.62
C LEU A 85 15.66 12.76 -8.02
N ARG A 86 16.63 12.10 -8.67
CA ARG A 86 17.01 12.39 -10.06
C ARG A 86 15.79 12.33 -10.99
N SER A 87 14.99 11.29 -10.87
CA SER A 87 13.82 11.10 -11.74
C SER A 87 12.73 12.16 -11.57
N LYS A 88 12.66 12.81 -10.39
CA LYS A 88 11.66 13.82 -10.07
C LYS A 88 12.15 15.24 -10.37
N ALA A 89 13.35 15.57 -9.88
CA ALA A 89 13.95 16.90 -10.05
C ALA A 89 14.50 17.16 -11.46
N PHE A 90 14.97 16.11 -12.15
CA PHE A 90 15.62 16.23 -13.45
C PHE A 90 15.00 15.26 -14.47
N PRO A 91 13.72 15.45 -14.85
CA PRO A 91 13.03 14.53 -15.74
C PRO A 91 13.73 14.44 -17.11
N GLY A 92 14.02 13.21 -17.55
CA GLY A 92 14.71 12.94 -18.81
C GLY A 92 16.24 13.02 -18.75
N ALA A 93 16.82 13.48 -17.65
CA ALA A 93 18.26 13.46 -17.45
C ALA A 93 18.75 12.06 -17.02
N SER A 94 19.84 11.60 -17.62
CA SER A 94 20.50 10.35 -17.22
C SER A 94 21.34 10.51 -15.95
N VAL A 95 21.77 11.75 -15.64
CA VAL A 95 22.60 12.10 -14.49
C VAL A 95 22.14 13.44 -13.89
N ILE A 96 22.39 13.65 -12.60
CA ILE A 96 22.20 14.96 -11.97
C ILE A 96 23.36 15.86 -12.42
N PRO A 97 23.13 17.13 -12.79
CA PRO A 97 24.22 18.06 -13.12
C PRO A 97 25.21 18.18 -11.96
N SER A 98 26.51 18.26 -12.27
CA SER A 98 27.59 18.20 -11.27
C SER A 98 27.48 19.28 -10.18
N GLU A 99 26.93 20.44 -10.51
CA GLU A 99 26.67 21.54 -9.55
C GLU A 99 25.63 21.21 -8.48
N PHE A 100 24.78 20.19 -8.70
CA PHE A 100 23.73 19.76 -7.77
C PHE A 100 24.03 18.43 -7.10
N GLU A 101 25.13 17.74 -7.44
CA GLU A 101 25.41 16.39 -6.90
C GLU A 101 25.52 16.35 -5.38
N ASP A 102 26.28 17.27 -4.78
CA ASP A 102 26.48 17.28 -3.33
C ASP A 102 25.21 17.71 -2.59
N LEU A 103 24.44 18.65 -3.15
CA LEU A 103 23.13 19.01 -2.64
C LEU A 103 22.14 17.84 -2.71
N ALA A 104 22.13 17.09 -3.81
CA ALA A 104 21.28 15.93 -3.98
C ALA A 104 21.61 14.82 -2.97
N LYS A 105 22.91 14.58 -2.68
CA LYS A 105 23.35 13.65 -1.63
C LYS A 105 22.84 14.12 -0.26
N GLU A 106 22.97 15.40 0.06
CA GLU A 106 22.49 15.96 1.33
C GLU A 106 20.97 15.81 1.49
N ILE A 107 20.20 16.10 0.43
CA ILE A 107 18.74 15.92 0.41
C ILE A 107 18.37 14.46 0.67
N VAL A 108 19.00 13.52 -0.03
CA VAL A 108 18.73 12.08 0.13
C VAL A 108 18.98 11.62 1.57
N VAL A 109 20.06 12.09 2.19
CA VAL A 109 20.36 11.78 3.60
C VAL A 109 19.25 12.32 4.52
N LYS A 110 18.79 13.56 4.30
CA LYS A 110 17.72 14.19 5.11
C LYS A 110 16.34 13.56 4.89
N CYS A 111 16.10 12.92 3.75
CA CYS A 111 14.84 12.24 3.47
C CYS A 111 14.71 10.88 4.17
N GLU A 112 15.81 10.34 4.73
CA GLU A 112 15.84 9.09 5.50
C GLU A 112 15.14 7.90 4.79
N GLY A 113 15.22 7.86 3.46
CA GLY A 113 14.62 6.80 2.66
C GLY A 113 13.09 6.87 2.47
N LEU A 114 12.41 7.90 3.00
CA LEU A 114 10.96 8.05 2.81
C LEU A 114 10.66 8.48 1.36
N PRO A 115 10.00 7.64 0.53
CA PRO A 115 9.77 7.98 -0.88
C PRO A 115 8.99 9.29 -1.05
N LEU A 116 7.99 9.52 -0.20
CA LEU A 116 7.16 10.71 -0.28
C LEU A 116 7.96 12.00 -0.02
N ALA A 117 8.90 12.00 0.93
CA ALA A 117 9.76 13.15 1.18
C ALA A 117 10.64 13.47 -0.02
N VAL A 118 11.25 12.44 -0.63
CA VAL A 118 12.06 12.60 -1.84
C VAL A 118 11.25 13.18 -2.99
N VAL A 119 10.02 12.70 -3.20
CA VAL A 119 9.13 13.17 -4.28
C VAL A 119 8.62 14.59 -4.04
N VAL A 120 8.45 15.03 -2.79
CA VAL A 120 8.02 16.40 -2.50
C VAL A 120 9.15 17.40 -2.75
N ILE A 121 10.40 17.00 -2.52
CA ILE A 121 11.57 17.88 -2.72
C ILE A 121 12.00 17.91 -4.19
N GLY A 122 11.99 16.74 -4.86
CA GLY A 122 12.39 16.60 -6.25
C GLY A 122 11.31 17.06 -7.22
#